data_AF-A0A8F1MB89-F1
#
_entry.id   AF-A0A8F1MB89-F1
#
_cell.length_a   1.000
_cell.length_b   1.000
_cell.length_c   1.000
_cell.angle_alpha   90.00
_cell.angle_beta   90.00
_cell.angle_gamma   90.00
#
_symmetry.space_group_name_H-M   'P 1'
#
loop_
_entity.id
_entity.type
_entity.pdbx_description
1 polymer ?
#
loop_
_entity_poly.entity_id
_entity_poly.type
_entity_poly.pdbx_seq_one_letter_code
_entity_poly.pdbx_strand_id
1 'polypeptide(L)'
;MNKKVISSILILLSSLSTLVYGIITYINRHDTTPVYLLTSPDKAEITTGNQKFIGSQVVYLKPGTYDFKASRSGFKDENINVEVKKGNPLRIIFALTPTTEKAIKELQSSSKTSEIDRATTDRLANEQKKLEDANPIIKKLPIKNLIYSIGYKADPNHKNGVIVEIDTIEGYRNAALNKIKEQGFDPSKLNITFRNYANTFTE
;
A
#
# COMPACT_ATOMS: atom_id res chain seq x y z
N MET A 1 -26.58 -59.35 6.42
CA MET A 1 -25.68 -58.48 5.62
C MET A 1 -24.28 -58.53 6.22
N ASN A 2 -23.24 -58.81 5.42
CA ASN A 2 -21.88 -59.07 5.92
C ASN A 2 -21.24 -57.78 6.45
N LYS A 3 -20.64 -57.82 7.66
CA LYS A 3 -19.95 -56.67 8.28
C LYS A 3 -18.90 -56.03 7.35
N LYS A 4 -18.23 -56.84 6.51
CA LYS A 4 -17.26 -56.36 5.51
C LYS A 4 -17.92 -55.54 4.39
N VAL A 5 -19.14 -55.90 3.99
CA VAL A 5 -19.92 -55.18 2.96
C VAL A 5 -20.42 -53.83 3.50
N ILE A 6 -20.90 -53.81 4.74
CA ILE A 6 -21.33 -52.57 5.43
C ILE A 6 -20.15 -51.59 5.58
N SER A 7 -18.98 -52.10 5.99
CA SER A 7 -17.77 -51.28 6.14
C SER A 7 -17.28 -50.73 4.80
N SER A 8 -17.36 -51.52 3.72
CA SER A 8 -16.96 -51.07 2.37
C SER A 8 -17.88 -49.97 1.84
N ILE A 9 -19.19 -50.09 2.09
CA ILE A 9 -20.19 -49.07 1.71
C ILE A 9 -19.93 -47.76 2.46
N LEU A 10 -19.68 -47.81 3.77
CA LEU A 10 -19.38 -46.62 4.58
C LEU A 10 -18.11 -45.89 4.13
N ILE A 11 -17.05 -46.63 3.77
CA ILE A 11 -15.81 -46.04 3.23
C ILE A 11 -16.08 -45.34 1.90
N LEU A 12 -16.81 -45.99 0.99
CA LEU A 12 -17.22 -45.40 -0.30
C LEU A 12 -18.02 -44.11 -0.12
N LEU A 13 -19.03 -44.11 0.76
CA LEU A 13 -19.81 -42.91 1.08
C LEU A 13 -18.96 -41.79 1.65
N SER A 14 -18.05 -42.09 2.59
CA SER A 14 -17.16 -41.07 3.17
C SER A 14 -16.22 -40.45 2.12
N SER A 15 -15.64 -41.29 1.25
CA SER A 15 -14.74 -40.83 0.18
C SER A 15 -15.46 -39.95 -0.84
N LEU A 16 -16.73 -40.27 -1.16
CA LEU A 16 -17.55 -39.49 -2.07
C LEU A 16 -17.90 -38.12 -1.47
N SER A 17 -18.21 -38.05 -0.17
CA SER A 17 -18.42 -36.76 0.53
C SER A 17 -17.18 -35.88 0.53
N THR A 18 -15.98 -36.44 0.73
CA THR A 18 -14.72 -35.67 0.68
C THR A 18 -14.44 -35.13 -0.72
N LEU A 19 -14.69 -35.94 -1.76
CA LEU A 19 -14.57 -35.55 -3.16
C LEU A 19 -15.52 -34.40 -3.52
N VAL A 20 -16.80 -34.52 -3.16
CA VAL A 20 -17.81 -33.47 -3.40
C VAL A 20 -17.43 -32.18 -2.66
N TYR A 21 -16.98 -32.27 -1.41
CA TYR A 21 -16.50 -31.10 -0.66
C TYR A 21 -15.27 -30.45 -1.32
N GLY A 22 -14.32 -31.25 -1.80
CA GLY A 22 -13.14 -30.78 -2.55
C GLY A 22 -13.52 -30.05 -3.84
N ILE A 23 -14.49 -30.58 -4.60
CA ILE A 23 -14.98 -29.95 -5.83
C ILE A 23 -15.70 -28.64 -5.54
N ILE A 24 -16.58 -28.60 -4.53
CA ILE A 24 -17.29 -27.38 -4.12
C ILE A 24 -16.30 -26.30 -3.68
N THR A 25 -15.31 -26.66 -2.86
CA THR A 25 -14.28 -25.70 -2.41
C THR A 25 -13.38 -25.24 -3.55
N TYR A 26 -13.05 -26.13 -4.50
CA TYR A 26 -12.28 -25.79 -5.69
C TYR A 26 -13.03 -24.80 -6.59
N ILE A 27 -14.29 -25.09 -6.94
CA ILE A 27 -15.13 -24.22 -7.77
C ILE A 27 -15.35 -22.87 -7.08
N ASN A 28 -15.64 -22.86 -5.79
CA ASN A 28 -15.87 -21.62 -5.04
C ASN A 28 -14.60 -20.75 -4.90
N ARG A 29 -13.40 -21.35 -4.97
CA ARG A 29 -12.12 -20.63 -4.88
C ARG A 29 -11.49 -20.28 -6.24
N HIS A 30 -11.90 -20.95 -7.32
CA HIS A 30 -11.32 -20.81 -8.66
C HIS A 30 -11.31 -19.36 -9.19
N ASP A 31 -12.32 -18.57 -8.82
CA ASP A 31 -12.47 -17.18 -9.25
C ASP A 31 -12.22 -16.18 -8.11
N THR A 32 -11.46 -16.59 -7.09
CA THR A 32 -11.08 -15.71 -5.98
C THR A 32 -9.57 -15.61 -5.84
N THR A 33 -9.09 -14.46 -5.40
CA THR A 33 -7.70 -14.16 -5.11
C THR A 33 -7.55 -14.01 -3.59
N PRO A 34 -6.52 -14.64 -2.98
CA PRO A 34 -6.24 -14.45 -1.56
C PRO A 34 -5.71 -13.03 -1.29
N VAL A 35 -6.33 -12.36 -0.34
CA VAL A 35 -5.98 -11.03 0.15
C VAL A 35 -5.59 -11.15 1.62
N TYR A 36 -4.34 -10.82 1.93
CA TYR A 36 -3.78 -10.87 3.28
C TYR A 36 -4.03 -9.53 3.96
N LEU A 37 -4.98 -9.49 4.89
CA LEU A 37 -5.25 -8.31 5.71
C LEU A 37 -4.34 -8.36 6.94
N LEU A 38 -3.50 -7.35 7.10
CA LEU A 38 -2.69 -7.12 8.30
C LEU A 38 -3.15 -5.81 8.94
N THR A 39 -3.31 -5.82 10.26
CA THR A 39 -3.76 -4.63 10.97
C THR A 39 -3.11 -4.46 12.34
N SER A 40 -2.72 -3.21 12.62
CA SER A 40 -2.32 -2.71 13.93
C SER A 40 -3.29 -1.59 14.28
N PRO A 41 -4.01 -1.66 15.42
CA PRO A 41 -3.95 -2.71 16.44
C PRO A 41 -4.66 -4.01 16.02
N ASP A 42 -4.33 -5.12 16.68
CA ASP A 42 -4.76 -6.50 16.34
C ASP A 42 -6.28 -6.72 16.20
N LYS A 43 -7.09 -5.88 16.86
CA LYS A 43 -8.56 -5.99 16.90
C LYS A 43 -9.24 -4.86 16.13
N ALA A 44 -8.56 -4.25 15.17
CA ALA A 44 -9.21 -3.34 14.24
C ALA A 44 -10.27 -4.09 13.42
N GLU A 45 -11.36 -3.39 13.14
CA GLU A 45 -12.44 -3.85 12.28
C GLU A 45 -12.16 -3.38 10.86
N ILE A 46 -12.18 -4.28 9.90
CA ILE A 46 -11.96 -4.00 8.48
C ILE A 46 -13.26 -4.28 7.74
N THR A 47 -13.78 -3.29 7.03
CA THR A 47 -15.00 -3.41 6.21
C THR A 47 -14.69 -3.18 4.75
N THR A 48 -15.38 -3.91 3.87
CA THR A 48 -15.37 -3.65 2.43
C THR A 48 -16.71 -4.08 1.81
N GLY A 49 -17.42 -3.13 1.20
CA GLY A 49 -18.83 -3.32 0.81
C GLY A 49 -19.67 -3.79 2.01
N ASN A 50 -20.29 -4.97 1.88
CA ASN A 50 -21.12 -5.58 2.94
C ASN A 50 -20.34 -6.58 3.81
N GLN A 51 -19.03 -6.74 3.60
CA GLN A 51 -18.20 -7.68 4.34
C GLN A 51 -17.49 -6.99 5.49
N LYS A 52 -17.36 -7.71 6.61
CA LYS A 52 -16.70 -7.26 7.83
C LYS A 52 -15.76 -8.34 8.33
N PHE A 53 -14.55 -7.90 8.68
CA PHE A 53 -13.45 -8.73 9.16
C PHE A 53 -12.91 -8.10 10.45
N ILE A 54 -12.40 -8.92 11.36
CA ILE A 54 -11.78 -8.45 12.60
C ILE A 54 -10.35 -8.97 12.64
N GLY A 55 -9.42 -8.03 12.83
CA GLY A 55 -8.01 -8.34 12.94
C GLY A 55 -7.37 -8.85 11.66
N SER A 56 -6.12 -9.28 11.80
CA SER A 56 -5.32 -9.77 10.68
C SER A 56 -5.78 -11.17 10.26
N GLN A 57 -6.10 -11.35 8.98
CA GLN A 57 -6.59 -12.61 8.42
C GLN A 57 -6.43 -12.68 6.90
N VAL A 58 -6.59 -13.87 6.33
CA VAL A 58 -6.62 -14.07 4.88
C VAL A 58 -8.06 -14.19 4.43
N VAL A 59 -8.45 -13.37 3.46
CA VAL A 59 -9.79 -13.39 2.85
C VAL A 59 -9.66 -13.71 1.36
N TYR A 60 -10.69 -14.32 0.78
CA TYR A 60 -10.71 -14.68 -0.64
C TYR A 60 -11.74 -13.82 -1.35
N LEU A 61 -11.26 -12.92 -2.21
CA LEU A 61 -12.11 -11.94 -2.90
C LEU A 61 -12.11 -12.21 -4.40
N LYS A 62 -13.24 -11.97 -5.05
CA LYS A 62 -13.31 -12.00 -6.52
C LYS A 62 -12.49 -10.83 -7.09
N PRO A 63 -12.02 -10.93 -8.34
CA PRO A 63 -11.41 -9.78 -9.01
C PRO A 63 -12.36 -8.59 -9.06
N GLY A 64 -11.85 -7.39 -8.77
CA GLY A 64 -12.64 -6.18 -8.69
C GLY A 64 -11.94 -5.08 -7.89
N THR A 65 -12.53 -3.89 -7.89
CA THR A 65 -12.05 -2.76 -7.09
C THR A 65 -12.81 -2.72 -5.77
N TYR A 66 -12.07 -2.62 -4.66
CA TYR A 66 -12.60 -2.62 -3.31
C TYR A 66 -12.12 -1.41 -2.54
N ASP A 67 -13.05 -0.74 -1.86
CA ASP A 67 -12.75 0.23 -0.82
C ASP A 67 -12.74 -0.50 0.52
N PHE A 68 -11.56 -0.57 1.14
CA PHE A 68 -11.42 -1.10 2.48
C PHE A 68 -11.36 0.04 3.47
N LYS A 69 -12.11 -0.08 4.56
CA LYS A 69 -12.07 0.81 5.70
C LYS A 69 -11.65 0.04 6.94
N ALA A 70 -10.63 0.51 7.65
CA ALA A 70 -10.24 -0.03 8.95
C ALA A 70 -10.57 0.97 10.06
N SER A 71 -11.18 0.49 11.14
CA SER A 71 -11.58 1.30 12.29
C SER A 71 -11.30 0.63 13.63
N ARG A 72 -11.01 1.43 14.65
CA ARG A 72 -10.84 0.98 16.03
C ARG A 72 -11.07 2.15 16.98
N SER A 73 -11.82 1.91 18.06
CA SER A 73 -12.03 2.92 19.10
C SER A 73 -10.70 3.44 19.66
N GLY A 74 -10.54 4.76 19.68
CA GLY A 74 -9.31 5.42 20.13
C GLY A 74 -8.20 5.49 19.08
N PHE A 75 -8.47 5.10 17.84
CA PHE A 75 -7.57 5.23 16.69
C PHE A 75 -8.24 6.02 15.56
N LYS A 76 -7.44 6.59 14.67
CA LYS A 76 -7.90 7.24 13.44
C LYS A 76 -8.21 6.16 12.39
N ASP A 77 -9.40 6.23 11.80
CA ASP A 77 -9.81 5.34 10.70
C ASP A 77 -8.89 5.53 9.47
N GLU A 78 -8.66 4.44 8.74
CA GLU A 78 -7.88 4.43 7.50
C GLU A 78 -8.70 3.80 6.36
N ASN A 79 -8.63 4.38 5.16
CA ASN A 79 -9.29 3.87 3.96
C ASN A 79 -8.25 3.57 2.90
N ILE A 80 -8.35 2.40 2.24
CA ILE A 80 -7.47 1.99 1.16
C ILE A 80 -8.32 1.47 -0.01
N ASN A 81 -8.18 2.08 -1.18
CA ASN A 81 -8.77 1.59 -2.42
C ASN A 81 -7.77 0.65 -3.12
N VAL A 82 -8.20 -0.58 -3.42
CA VAL A 82 -7.34 -1.61 -4.04
C VAL A 82 -8.07 -2.33 -5.16
N GLU A 83 -7.37 -2.54 -6.27
CA GLU A 83 -7.78 -3.43 -7.35
C GLU A 83 -7.27 -4.86 -7.08
N VAL A 84 -8.20 -5.80 -6.83
CA VAL A 84 -7.91 -7.23 -6.72
C VAL A 84 -7.90 -7.82 -8.13
N LYS A 85 -6.74 -8.34 -8.57
CA LYS A 85 -6.59 -9.00 -9.88
C LYS A 85 -6.67 -10.52 -9.72
N LYS A 86 -7.23 -11.20 -10.73
CA LYS A 86 -7.32 -12.67 -10.73
C LYS A 86 -5.94 -13.30 -10.61
N GLY A 87 -5.79 -14.24 -9.66
CA GLY A 87 -4.55 -15.02 -9.49
C GLY A 87 -3.34 -14.24 -8.98
N ASN A 88 -3.52 -12.98 -8.55
CA ASN A 88 -2.45 -12.15 -7.99
C ASN A 88 -2.70 -11.88 -6.49
N PRO A 89 -2.21 -12.76 -5.60
CA PRO A 89 -2.28 -12.54 -4.16
C PRO A 89 -1.73 -11.16 -3.78
N LEU A 90 -2.40 -10.47 -2.85
CA LEU A 90 -1.95 -9.16 -2.41
C LEU A 90 -2.11 -9.01 -0.90
N ARG A 91 -1.31 -8.11 -0.32
CA ARG A 91 -1.29 -7.82 1.11
C ARG A 91 -1.73 -6.37 1.32
N ILE A 92 -2.72 -6.17 2.19
CA ILE A 92 -3.21 -4.86 2.60
C ILE A 92 -2.85 -4.68 4.07
N ILE A 93 -2.24 -3.54 4.40
CA ILE A 93 -1.74 -3.24 5.74
C ILE A 93 -2.46 -1.99 6.22
N PHE A 94 -3.10 -2.09 7.39
CA PHE A 94 -3.72 -0.99 8.11
C PHE A 94 -2.92 -0.72 9.38
N ALA A 95 -2.24 0.42 9.43
CA ALA A 95 -1.45 0.84 10.59
C ALA A 95 -2.13 2.06 11.21
N LEU A 96 -3.16 1.81 12.02
CA LEU A 96 -4.01 2.87 12.54
C LEU A 96 -3.25 3.75 13.53
N THR A 97 -3.37 5.06 13.38
CA THR A 97 -2.74 6.03 14.28
C THR A 97 -3.57 6.18 15.55
N PRO A 98 -3.00 5.99 16.75
CA PRO A 98 -3.74 6.18 18.00
C PRO A 98 -4.08 7.65 18.22
N THR A 99 -5.27 7.93 18.74
CA THR A 99 -5.77 9.27 19.07
C THR A 99 -6.01 9.48 20.57
N THR A 100 -5.85 8.44 21.38
CA THR A 100 -6.06 8.47 22.84
C THR A 100 -4.91 7.79 23.57
N GLU A 101 -4.64 8.17 24.82
CA GLU A 101 -3.59 7.54 25.65
C GLU A 101 -3.80 6.04 25.83
N LYS A 102 -5.06 5.60 25.95
CA LYS A 102 -5.40 4.18 26.04
C LYS A 102 -4.99 3.42 24.78
N ALA A 103 -5.23 4.01 23.61
CA ALA A 103 -4.84 3.44 22.33
C ALA A 103 -3.31 3.42 22.14
N ILE A 104 -2.60 4.44 22.64
CA ILE A 104 -1.13 4.46 22.65
C ILE A 104 -0.60 3.26 23.46
N LYS A 105 -1.15 3.03 24.66
CA LYS A 105 -0.77 1.88 25.52
C LYS A 105 -1.13 0.53 24.89
N GLU A 106 -2.30 0.43 24.24
CA GLU A 106 -2.72 -0.76 23.47
C GLU A 106 -1.74 -1.06 22.33
N LEU A 107 -1.31 -0.04 21.59
CA LEU A 107 -0.37 -0.20 20.49
C LEU A 107 1.02 -0.64 20.98
N GLN A 108 1.50 -0.05 22.07
CA GLN A 108 2.79 -0.40 22.68
C GLN A 108 2.85 -1.82 23.24
N SER A 109 1.70 -2.43 23.55
CA SER A 109 1.60 -3.80 24.06
C SER A 109 1.27 -4.84 22.98
N SER A 110 1.03 -4.43 21.73
CA SER A 110 0.80 -5.37 20.62
C SER A 110 2.09 -6.08 20.23
N SER A 111 2.00 -7.41 20.10
CA SER A 111 3.08 -8.27 19.61
C SER A 111 3.26 -8.21 18.08
N LYS A 112 2.26 -7.69 17.35
CA LYS A 112 2.24 -7.63 15.88
C LYS A 112 2.84 -6.36 15.30
N THR A 113 3.20 -5.39 16.15
CA THR A 113 3.88 -4.15 15.75
C THR A 113 5.12 -4.47 14.91
N SER A 114 5.91 -5.49 15.30
CA SER A 114 7.12 -5.89 14.56
C SER A 114 6.87 -6.46 13.15
N GLU A 115 5.79 -7.24 12.95
CA GLU A 115 5.42 -7.77 11.64
C GLU A 115 4.88 -6.67 10.71
N ILE A 116 4.16 -5.71 11.28
CA ILE A 116 3.61 -4.57 10.57
C ILE A 116 4.68 -3.53 10.26
N ASP A 117 5.63 -3.31 11.16
CA ASP A 117 6.79 -2.45 10.93
C ASP A 117 7.62 -3.00 9.76
N ARG A 118 7.84 -4.32 9.71
CA ARG A 118 8.49 -4.98 8.56
C ARG A 118 7.70 -4.84 7.29
N ALA A 119 6.40 -5.16 7.31
CA ALA A 119 5.57 -5.10 6.12
C ALA A 119 5.37 -3.65 5.61
N THR A 120 5.33 -2.66 6.50
CA THR A 120 5.29 -1.22 6.18
C THR A 120 6.63 -0.78 5.60
N THR A 121 7.75 -1.23 6.16
CA THR A 121 9.09 -0.98 5.60
C THR A 121 9.20 -1.53 4.18
N ASP A 122 8.75 -2.77 3.95
CA ASP A 122 8.76 -3.38 2.62
C ASP A 122 7.83 -2.64 1.63
N ARG A 123 6.66 -2.17 2.10
CA ARG A 123 5.73 -1.39 1.27
C ARG A 123 6.33 -0.04 0.90
N LEU A 124 6.88 0.69 1.87
CA LEU A 124 7.57 1.96 1.65
C LEU A 124 8.78 1.78 0.73
N ALA A 125 9.57 0.72 0.90
CA ALA A 125 10.69 0.41 0.02
C ALA A 125 10.22 0.12 -1.43
N ASN A 126 9.11 -0.60 -1.60
CA ASN A 126 8.55 -0.87 -2.93
C ASN A 126 7.91 0.38 -3.57
N GLU A 127 7.22 1.21 -2.79
CA GLU A 127 6.67 2.48 -3.26
C GLU A 127 7.79 3.46 -3.64
N GLN A 128 8.82 3.56 -2.81
CA GLN A 128 10.03 4.32 -3.08
C GLN A 128 10.71 3.83 -4.37
N LYS A 129 10.85 2.51 -4.55
CA LYS A 129 11.40 1.92 -5.77
C LYS A 129 10.56 2.25 -7.01
N LYS A 130 9.23 2.15 -6.93
CA LYS A 130 8.33 2.53 -8.03
C LYS A 130 8.44 4.01 -8.37
N LEU A 131 8.55 4.87 -7.36
CA LEU A 131 8.74 6.31 -7.54
C LEU A 131 10.09 6.61 -8.20
N GLU A 132 11.15 5.89 -7.79
CA GLU A 132 12.50 5.99 -8.33
C GLU A 132 12.62 5.50 -9.77
N ASP A 133 11.93 4.41 -10.10
CA ASP A 133 11.89 3.85 -11.46
C ASP A 133 11.11 4.78 -12.40
N ALA A 134 10.04 5.41 -11.92
CA ALA A 134 9.26 6.39 -12.68
C ALA A 134 9.96 7.76 -12.79
N ASN A 135 10.78 8.13 -11.81
CA ASN A 135 11.43 9.45 -11.74
C ASN A 135 12.91 9.30 -11.37
N PRO A 136 13.80 8.96 -12.32
CA PRO A 136 15.19 8.65 -11.99
C PRO A 136 15.97 9.81 -11.35
N ILE A 137 15.52 11.06 -11.52
CA ILE A 137 16.13 12.23 -10.87
C ILE A 137 16.08 12.14 -9.35
N ILE A 138 15.05 11.51 -8.75
CA ILE A 138 14.90 11.51 -7.29
C ILE A 138 16.03 10.75 -6.60
N LYS A 139 16.71 9.82 -7.29
CA LYS A 139 17.91 9.13 -6.79
C LYS A 139 19.09 10.08 -6.54
N LYS A 140 19.07 11.27 -7.14
CA LYS A 140 20.10 12.31 -7.01
C LYS A 140 19.65 13.46 -6.10
N LEU A 141 18.41 13.43 -5.60
CA LEU A 141 17.84 14.46 -4.73
C LEU A 141 17.77 13.96 -3.28
N PRO A 142 17.76 14.87 -2.28
CA PRO A 142 17.89 16.32 -2.42
C PRO A 142 19.34 16.78 -2.66
N ILE A 143 19.51 17.86 -3.43
CA ILE A 143 20.80 18.56 -3.61
C ILE A 143 20.69 19.89 -2.89
N LYS A 144 21.60 20.17 -1.95
CA LYS A 144 21.57 21.41 -1.17
C LYS A 144 22.96 22.03 -1.09
N ASN A 145 23.02 23.35 -1.26
CA ASN A 145 24.19 24.16 -0.95
C ASN A 145 23.76 25.51 -0.33
N LEU A 146 24.69 26.45 -0.24
CA LEU A 146 24.47 27.77 0.37
C LEU A 146 23.50 28.67 -0.41
N ILE A 147 23.34 28.45 -1.72
CA ILE A 147 22.65 29.37 -2.63
C ILE A 147 21.40 28.76 -3.28
N TYR A 148 21.24 27.44 -3.22
CA TYR A 148 20.05 26.74 -3.66
C TYR A 148 19.82 25.40 -2.95
N SER A 149 18.58 24.96 -2.98
CA SER A 149 18.18 23.59 -2.69
C SER A 149 17.27 23.06 -3.80
N ILE A 150 17.47 21.79 -4.14
CA ILE A 150 16.68 21.05 -5.14
C ILE A 150 16.13 19.84 -4.41
N GLY A 151 14.83 19.84 -4.20
CA GLY A 151 14.07 18.73 -3.62
C GLY A 151 12.99 18.26 -4.57
N TYR A 152 12.08 17.45 -4.05
CA TYR A 152 10.89 17.05 -4.77
C TYR A 152 9.72 16.88 -3.81
N LYS A 153 8.52 16.97 -4.37
CA LYS A 153 7.27 16.55 -3.74
C LYS A 153 6.50 15.66 -4.70
N ALA A 154 5.57 14.87 -4.17
CA ALA A 154 4.63 14.14 -5.00
C ALA A 154 3.75 15.12 -5.81
N ASP A 155 3.53 14.82 -7.08
CA ASP A 155 2.56 15.53 -7.91
C ASP A 155 1.14 15.05 -7.53
N PRO A 156 0.26 15.93 -7.00
CA PRO A 156 -1.09 15.52 -6.61
C PRO A 156 -1.96 15.13 -7.81
N ASN A 157 -1.61 15.54 -9.03
CA ASN A 157 -2.40 15.32 -10.24
C ASN A 157 -1.94 14.10 -11.05
N HIS A 158 -0.74 13.57 -10.79
CA HIS A 158 -0.16 12.47 -11.56
C HIS A 158 0.29 11.34 -10.64
N LYS A 159 -0.27 10.13 -10.82
CA LYS A 159 0.13 8.96 -10.05
C LYS A 159 1.62 8.66 -10.23
N ASN A 160 2.36 8.57 -9.12
CA ASN A 160 3.82 8.44 -9.08
C ASN A 160 4.58 9.58 -9.79
N GLY A 161 3.92 10.70 -10.10
CA GLY A 161 4.59 11.89 -10.61
C GLY A 161 5.27 12.64 -9.47
N VAL A 162 6.36 13.34 -9.78
CA VAL A 162 7.02 14.25 -8.84
C VAL A 162 7.15 15.64 -9.44
N ILE A 163 7.03 16.64 -8.57
CA ILE A 163 7.36 18.02 -8.87
C ILE A 163 8.73 18.28 -8.26
N VAL A 164 9.72 18.60 -9.09
CA VAL A 164 11.04 19.03 -8.63
C VAL A 164 10.93 20.46 -8.12
N GLU A 165 11.34 20.68 -6.88
CA GLU A 165 11.21 21.97 -6.23
C GLU A 165 12.59 22.58 -6.06
N ILE A 166 12.76 23.74 -6.66
CA ILE A 166 13.99 24.51 -6.58
C ILE A 166 13.73 25.73 -5.71
N ASP A 167 14.48 25.86 -4.64
CA ASP A 167 14.55 27.07 -3.83
C ASP A 167 15.92 27.69 -4.04
N THR A 168 15.98 28.91 -4.57
CA THR A 168 17.25 29.63 -4.79
C THR A 168 17.12 31.07 -4.33
N ILE A 169 18.26 31.67 -3.99
CA ILE A 169 18.37 33.13 -3.97
C ILE A 169 18.20 33.72 -5.39
N GLU A 170 17.80 34.99 -5.47
CA GLU A 170 17.56 35.68 -6.74
C GLU A 170 18.81 35.68 -7.65
N GLY A 171 18.63 35.40 -8.93
CA GLY A 171 19.72 35.32 -9.92
C GLY A 171 20.42 33.95 -10.02
N TYR A 172 20.18 33.01 -9.10
CA TYR A 172 20.88 31.71 -9.06
C TYR A 172 20.09 30.52 -9.63
N ARG A 173 18.95 30.77 -10.31
CA ARG A 173 18.15 29.72 -10.95
C ARG A 173 18.97 28.87 -11.93
N ASN A 174 19.78 29.52 -12.75
CA ASN A 174 20.61 28.83 -13.74
C ASN A 174 21.64 27.92 -13.09
N ALA A 175 22.16 28.26 -11.90
CA ALA A 175 23.09 27.41 -11.18
C ALA A 175 22.41 26.10 -10.73
N ALA A 176 21.16 26.17 -10.24
CA ALA A 176 20.38 24.99 -9.89
C ALA A 176 20.02 24.15 -11.13
N LEU A 177 19.61 24.78 -12.23
CA LEU A 177 19.29 24.08 -13.48
C LEU A 177 20.52 23.42 -14.11
N ASN A 178 21.68 24.08 -14.08
CA ASN A 178 22.94 23.49 -14.53
C ASN A 178 23.32 22.30 -13.66
N LYS A 179 23.05 22.34 -12.35
CA LYS A 179 23.30 21.18 -11.49
C LYS A 179 22.46 19.98 -11.87
N ILE A 180 21.21 20.18 -12.27
CA ILE A 180 20.34 19.11 -12.80
C ILE A 180 20.94 18.53 -14.10
N LYS A 181 21.43 19.38 -15.00
CA LYS A 181 22.13 18.95 -16.23
C LYS A 181 23.39 18.15 -15.95
N GLU A 182 24.21 18.57 -14.98
CA GLU A 182 25.39 17.84 -14.53
C GLU A 182 25.05 16.44 -13.99
N GLN A 183 23.85 16.25 -13.44
CA GLN A 183 23.36 14.94 -13.01
C GLN A 183 22.86 14.06 -14.18
N GLY A 184 22.93 14.54 -15.42
CA GLY A 184 22.50 13.83 -16.62
C GLY A 184 21.02 13.99 -16.96
N PHE A 185 20.33 14.96 -16.34
CA PHE A 185 18.90 15.20 -16.56
C PHE A 185 18.67 16.49 -17.36
N ASP A 186 17.72 16.45 -18.30
CA ASP A 186 17.30 17.63 -19.03
C ASP A 186 16.21 18.38 -18.24
N PRO A 187 16.47 19.61 -17.75
CA PRO A 187 15.50 20.35 -16.95
C PRO A 187 14.19 20.66 -17.69
N SER A 188 14.19 20.71 -19.02
CA SER A 188 12.99 20.98 -19.82
C SER A 188 12.00 19.81 -19.83
N LYS A 189 12.46 18.61 -19.49
CA LYS A 189 11.64 17.38 -19.43
C LYS A 189 11.09 17.08 -18.05
N LEU A 190 11.39 17.94 -17.08
CA LEU A 190 11.00 17.77 -15.68
C LEU A 190 9.89 18.76 -15.33
N ASN A 191 8.98 18.34 -14.46
CA ASN A 191 8.00 19.22 -13.85
C ASN A 191 8.68 20.01 -12.71
N ILE A 192 9.23 21.19 -13.03
CA ILE A 192 10.01 22.03 -12.10
C ILE A 192 9.15 23.19 -11.60
N THR A 193 9.18 23.44 -10.30
CA THR A 193 8.64 24.66 -9.68
C THR A 193 9.71 25.37 -8.88
N PHE A 194 9.74 26.70 -8.96
CA PHE A 194 10.62 27.53 -8.15
C PHE A 194 9.85 28.05 -6.94
N ARG A 195 10.30 27.76 -5.73
CA ARG A 195 9.75 28.34 -4.50
C ARG A 195 10.25 29.78 -4.36
N ASN A 196 9.44 30.65 -3.76
CA ASN A 196 9.73 32.08 -3.50
C ASN A 196 9.83 33.03 -4.71
N TYR A 197 8.95 32.88 -5.71
CA TYR A 197 8.75 33.96 -6.69
C TYR A 197 7.29 34.37 -6.76
N ALA A 198 7.02 35.60 -6.33
CA ALA A 198 5.83 36.31 -6.78
C ALA A 198 5.91 36.41 -8.31
N ASN A 199 4.86 35.96 -8.99
CA ASN A 199 4.71 36.11 -10.43
C ASN A 199 4.53 37.62 -10.71
N THR A 200 5.61 38.32 -11.05
CA THR A 200 5.56 39.77 -11.37
C THR A 200 5.21 40.04 -12.84
N PHE A 201 4.64 39.05 -13.54
CA PHE A 201 4.11 39.20 -14.90
C PHE A 201 2.61 38.87 -14.94
N THR A 202 1.84 39.65 -14.21
CA THR A 202 0.47 40.02 -14.62
C THR A 202 0.53 41.50 -14.92
N GLU A 203 0.79 41.83 -16.20
CA GLU A 203 0.34 43.08 -16.80
C GLU A 203 -1.13 42.91 -17.24
#